data_AF-A0A0B8P1Q8-F1
#
_entry.id   AF-A0A0B8P1Q8-F1
#
_cell.length_a   1.000
_cell.length_b   1.000
_cell.length_c   1.000
_cell.angle_alpha   90.00
_cell.angle_beta   90.00
_cell.angle_gamma   90.00
#
_symmetry.space_group_name_H-M   'P 1'
#
loop_
_entity.id
_entity.type
_entity.pdbx_description
1 polymer ?
#
loop_
_entity_poly.entity_id
_entity_poly.type
_entity_poly.pdbx_seq_one_letter_code
_entity_poly.pdbx_strand_id
1 'polypeptide(L)'
;MVCLGVVGNMTARTVAGKIAAMWLPIFIFFALVFEHTVVNMFLFPLGMMLGADFGMATYLNFNLIPTILGNLVGGLLFTCIPLYLTHAKTAPAIDAEEQVEVKLAEQR
;
A
#
# COMPACT_ATOMS: atom_id res chain seq x y z
N MET A 1 4.29 0.25 -6.66
CA MET A 1 4.38 1.73 -6.61
C MET A 1 3.68 2.32 -5.38
N VAL A 2 2.46 1.88 -5.05
CA VAL A 2 1.73 2.38 -3.86
C VAL A 2 2.50 2.15 -2.55
N CYS A 3 3.05 0.95 -2.34
CA CYS A 3 3.83 0.63 -1.13
C CYS A 3 5.10 1.50 -0.99
N LEU A 4 5.75 1.88 -2.10
CA LEU A 4 6.89 2.80 -2.07
C LEU A 4 6.49 4.21 -1.62
N GLY A 5 5.31 4.69 -2.02
CA GLY A 5 4.77 5.96 -1.52
C GLY A 5 4.51 5.93 -0.02
N VAL A 6 4.01 4.81 0.52
CA VAL A 6 3.82 4.63 1.96
C VAL A 6 5.15 4.64 2.71
N VAL A 7 6.17 3.91 2.23
CA VAL A 7 7.52 3.91 2.82
C VAL A 7 8.15 5.30 2.77
N GLY A 8 8.00 6.01 1.65
CA GLY A 8 8.45 7.40 1.51
C GLY A 8 7.80 8.33 2.54
N ASN A 9 6.50 8.19 2.77
CA ASN A 9 5.78 8.91 3.82
C ASN A 9 6.25 8.55 5.23
N MET A 10 6.53 7.28 5.51
CA MET A 10 7.04 6.84 6.81
C MET A 10 8.45 7.40 7.10
N THR A 11 9.24 7.65 6.06
CA THR A 11 10.60 8.19 6.19
C THR A 11 10.63 9.72 6.33
N ALA A 12 9.61 10.42 5.82
CA ALA A 12 9.55 11.88 5.85
C ALA A 12 9.18 12.44 7.24
N ARG A 13 9.93 13.47 7.69
CA ARG A 13 9.73 14.12 9.00
C ARG A 13 8.77 15.31 8.99
N THR A 14 8.54 15.93 7.83
CA THR A 14 7.68 17.10 7.67
C THR A 14 6.39 16.75 6.94
N VAL A 15 5.30 17.45 7.24
CA VAL A 15 3.99 17.22 6.58
C VAL A 15 4.08 17.49 5.07
N ALA A 16 4.75 18.58 4.66
CA ALA A 16 5.00 18.86 3.25
C ALA A 16 5.82 17.75 2.57
N GLY A 17 6.84 17.22 3.26
CA GLY A 17 7.64 16.10 2.75
C GLY A 17 6.84 14.82 2.58
N LYS A 18 5.91 14.52 3.50
CA LYS A 18 4.98 13.39 3.42
C LYS A 18 4.06 13.47 2.21
N ILE A 19 3.49 14.65 1.96
CA ILE A 19 2.63 14.91 0.80
C ILE A 19 3.43 14.71 -0.49
N ALA A 20 4.59 15.34 -0.61
CA ALA A 20 5.43 15.22 -1.80
C ALA A 20 5.90 13.77 -2.05
N ALA A 21 6.28 13.06 -0.98
CA ALA A 21 6.74 11.66 -1.06
C ALA A 21 5.65 10.69 -1.52
N MET A 22 4.38 10.95 -1.17
CA MET A 22 3.25 10.17 -1.70
C MET A 22 2.85 10.60 -3.11
N TRP A 23 2.94 11.90 -3.42
CA TRP A 23 2.42 12.45 -4.67
C TRP A 23 3.12 11.89 -5.92
N LEU A 24 4.46 11.85 -5.92
CA LEU A 24 5.23 11.41 -7.09
C LEU A 24 4.98 9.94 -7.48
N PRO A 25 5.04 8.96 -6.54
CA PRO A 25 4.75 7.57 -6.86
C PRO A 25 3.31 7.33 -7.31
N ILE A 26 2.34 8.05 -6.73
CA ILE A 26 0.92 7.95 -7.11
C ILE A 26 0.71 8.51 -8.51
N PHE A 27 1.29 9.66 -8.84
CA PHE A 27 1.19 10.25 -10.17
C PHE A 27 1.74 9.32 -11.26
N ILE A 28 2.94 8.78 -11.06
CA ILE A 28 3.56 7.84 -12.01
C ILE A 28 2.73 6.57 -12.15
N PHE A 29 2.16 6.08 -11.05
CA PHE A 29 1.28 4.91 -11.06
C PHE A 29 0.07 5.09 -11.99
N PHE A 30 -0.60 6.25 -11.92
CA PHE A 30 -1.70 6.57 -12.82
C PHE A 30 -1.23 6.82 -14.26
N ALA A 31 -0.09 7.51 -14.45
CA ALA A 31 0.45 7.79 -15.77
C ALA A 31 0.82 6.52 -16.56
N LEU A 32 1.27 5.47 -15.85
CA LEU A 32 1.59 4.16 -16.44
C LEU A 32 0.38 3.23 -16.55
N VAL A 33 -0.82 3.68 -16.15
CA VAL A 33 -2.08 2.92 -16.22
C VAL A 33 -1.97 1.57 -15.48
N PHE A 34 -1.32 1.59 -14.32
CA PHE A 34 -1.29 0.40 -13.47
C PHE A 34 -2.64 0.21 -12.74
N GLU A 35 -3.03 -1.05 -12.57
CA GLU A 35 -4.30 -1.42 -11.93
C GLU A 35 -4.16 -1.43 -10.39
N HIS A 36 -5.04 -0.72 -9.69
CA HIS A 36 -5.09 -0.75 -8.22
C HIS A 36 -6.39 -1.37 -7.74
N THR A 37 -6.29 -2.41 -6.92
CA THR A 37 -7.46 -3.14 -6.41
C THR A 37 -8.50 -2.21 -5.80
N VAL A 38 -8.08 -1.26 -4.96
CA VAL A 38 -9.00 -0.35 -4.25
C VAL A 38 -9.64 0.66 -5.21
N VAL A 39 -8.88 1.15 -6.20
CA VAL A 39 -9.43 2.05 -7.24
C VAL A 39 -10.44 1.29 -8.09
N ASN A 40 -10.15 0.05 -8.46
CA ASN A 40 -11.04 -0.76 -9.28
C ASN A 40 -12.32 -1.17 -8.53
N MET A 41 -12.24 -1.36 -7.21
CA MET A 41 -13.42 -1.53 -6.35
C MET A 41 -14.32 -0.29 -6.31
N PHE A 42 -13.82 0.88 -6.66
CA PHE A 42 -14.64 2.10 -6.79
C PHE A 42 -15.09 2.34 -8.24
N LEU A 43 -14.18 2.19 -9.20
CA LEU A 43 -14.40 2.56 -10.61
C LEU A 43 -15.38 1.62 -11.32
N PHE A 44 -15.29 0.30 -11.09
CA PHE A 44 -16.17 -0.67 -11.75
C PHE A 44 -17.61 -0.60 -11.23
N PRO A 45 -17.89 -0.54 -9.91
CA PRO A 45 -19.25 -0.33 -9.43
C PRO A 45 -19.87 0.97 -9.91
N LEU A 46 -19.08 2.06 -9.95
CA LEU A 46 -19.54 3.33 -10.48
C LEU A 46 -19.84 3.25 -11.99
N GLY A 47 -19.02 2.53 -12.76
CA GLY A 47 -19.29 2.25 -14.18
C GLY A 47 -20.56 1.42 -14.40
N MET A 48 -20.79 0.39 -13.57
CA MET A 48 -22.02 -0.41 -13.62
C MET A 48 -23.27 0.44 -13.30
N MET A 49 -23.17 1.36 -12.34
CA MET A 49 -24.25 2.32 -12.03
C MET A 49 -24.53 3.31 -13.17
N LEU A 50 -23.51 3.65 -13.97
CA LEU A 50 -23.62 4.54 -15.13
C LEU A 50 -24.05 3.80 -16.42
N GLY A 51 -24.38 2.51 -16.34
CA GLY A 51 -24.95 1.75 -17.45
C GLY A 51 -23.92 0.94 -18.25
N ALA A 52 -22.80 0.56 -17.66
CA ALA A 52 -21.82 -0.27 -18.35
C ALA A 52 -22.24 -1.76 -18.44
N ASP A 53 -22.07 -2.34 -19.64
CA ASP A 53 -22.54 -3.69 -20.04
C ASP A 53 -21.63 -4.84 -19.57
N PHE A 54 -21.14 -4.79 -18.33
CA PHE A 54 -20.28 -5.86 -17.78
C PHE A 54 -20.90 -6.47 -16.52
N GLY A 55 -21.05 -7.80 -16.53
CA GLY A 55 -21.55 -8.54 -15.37
C GLY A 55 -20.52 -8.66 -14.24
N MET A 56 -21.02 -8.80 -13.00
CA MET A 56 -20.20 -8.95 -11.79
C MET A 56 -19.21 -10.12 -11.88
N ALA A 57 -19.58 -11.21 -12.55
CA ALA A 57 -18.72 -12.39 -12.73
C ALA A 57 -17.50 -12.10 -13.62
N THR A 58 -17.64 -11.24 -14.63
CA THR A 58 -16.55 -10.83 -15.52
C THR A 58 -15.59 -9.91 -14.77
N TYR A 59 -16.13 -8.94 -14.03
CA TYR A 59 -15.36 -8.05 -13.17
C TYR A 59 -14.52 -8.83 -12.15
N LEU A 60 -15.10 -9.80 -11.45
CA LEU A 60 -14.38 -10.54 -10.41
C LEU A 60 -13.23 -11.38 -10.98
N ASN A 61 -13.51 -12.15 -12.04
CA ASN A 61 -12.53 -13.11 -12.58
C ASN A 61 -11.42 -12.43 -13.39
N PHE A 62 -11.74 -11.41 -14.18
CA PHE A 62 -10.78 -10.82 -15.12
C PHE A 62 -10.16 -9.51 -14.64
N ASN A 63 -10.72 -8.87 -13.61
CA ASN A 63 -10.15 -7.66 -13.03
C ASN A 63 -9.73 -7.86 -11.58
N LEU A 64 -10.67 -8.21 -10.69
CA LEU A 64 -10.42 -8.14 -9.26
C LEU A 64 -9.36 -9.13 -8.78
N ILE A 65 -9.52 -10.42 -9.11
CA ILE A 65 -8.58 -11.48 -8.74
C ILE A 65 -7.16 -11.22 -9.26
N PRO A 66 -6.94 -10.97 -10.57
CA PRO A 66 -5.59 -10.72 -11.08
C PRO A 66 -4.99 -9.43 -10.51
N THR A 67 -5.79 -8.39 -10.29
CA THR A 67 -5.30 -7.12 -9.72
C THR A 67 -4.89 -7.27 -8.25
N ILE A 68 -5.63 -8.04 -7.45
CA ILE A 68 -5.26 -8.36 -6.06
C ILE A 68 -3.93 -9.11 -6.03
N LEU A 69 -3.81 -10.17 -6.84
CA LEU A 69 -2.59 -10.97 -6.90
C LEU A 69 -1.38 -10.13 -7.34
N GLY A 70 -1.55 -9.30 -8.39
CA GLY A 70 -0.50 -8.40 -8.86
C GLY A 70 -0.07 -7.39 -7.81
N ASN A 71 -1.02 -6.77 -7.10
CA ASN A 71 -0.72 -5.81 -6.04
C ASN A 71 -0.04 -6.47 -4.84
N LEU A 72 -0.46 -7.67 -4.44
CA LEU A 72 0.15 -8.42 -3.36
C LEU A 72 1.59 -8.81 -3.71
N VAL A 73 1.80 -9.42 -4.88
CA VAL A 73 3.13 -9.84 -5.36
C VAL A 73 4.05 -8.62 -5.52
N GLY A 74 3.54 -7.53 -6.10
CA GLY A 74 4.30 -6.29 -6.25
C GLY A 74 4.70 -5.67 -4.91
N GLY A 75 3.78 -5.60 -3.95
CA GLY A 75 4.09 -5.09 -2.60
C GLY A 75 5.10 -5.97 -1.87
N LEU A 76 4.96 -7.29 -2.00
CA LEU A 76 5.84 -8.24 -1.32
C LEU A 76 7.27 -8.17 -1.91
N LEU A 77 7.39 -8.25 -3.24
CA LEU A 77 8.68 -8.29 -3.92
C LEU A 77 9.43 -6.96 -3.86
N PHE A 78 8.76 -5.83 -4.05
CA PHE A 78 9.41 -4.54 -4.16
C PHE A 78 9.48 -3.76 -2.84
N THR A 79 8.76 -4.19 -1.80
CA THR A 79 8.74 -3.45 -0.52
C THR A 79 9.02 -4.36 0.67
N CYS A 80 8.27 -5.46 0.86
CA CYS A 80 8.50 -6.34 2.03
C CYS A 80 9.86 -7.02 1.99
N ILE A 81 10.26 -7.64 0.88
CA ILE A 81 11.53 -8.38 0.80
C ILE A 81 12.74 -7.44 0.98
N PRO A 82 12.85 -6.29 0.28
CA PRO A 82 13.97 -5.38 0.47
C PRO A 82 14.05 -4.81 1.89
N LEU A 83 12.91 -4.44 2.49
CA LEU A 83 12.87 -3.99 3.88
C LEU A 83 13.26 -5.09 4.84
N TYR A 84 12.75 -6.31 4.64
CA TYR A 84 13.11 -7.46 5.47
C TYR A 84 14.61 -7.74 5.36
N LEU A 85 15.20 -7.84 4.17
CA LEU A 85 16.62 -8.12 4.03
C LEU A 85 17.52 -7.03 4.65
N THR A 86 17.13 -5.76 4.55
CA THR A 86 17.92 -4.64 5.08
C THR A 86 17.76 -4.45 6.58
N HIS A 87 16.61 -4.81 7.16
CA HIS A 87 16.31 -4.61 8.58
C HIS A 87 16.18 -5.92 9.39
N ALA A 88 16.33 -7.10 8.79
CA ALA A 88 16.21 -8.40 9.45
C ALA A 88 17.21 -8.62 10.59
N LYS A 89 18.35 -7.91 10.58
CA LYS A 89 19.34 -7.98 11.68
C LYS A 89 19.26 -6.82 12.68
N THR A 90 18.40 -5.84 12.42
CA THR A 90 18.23 -4.62 13.24
C THR A 90 16.82 -4.54 13.81
N ALA A 91 16.05 -5.62 13.72
CA ALA A 91 14.76 -5.72 14.39
C ALA A 91 15.01 -5.61 15.90
N PRO A 92 14.36 -4.67 16.61
CA PRO A 92 14.37 -4.69 18.07
C PRO A 92 13.81 -6.05 18.50
N ALA A 93 14.44 -6.68 19.49
CA ALA A 93 13.86 -7.85 20.13
C ALA A 93 12.43 -7.48 20.58
N ILE A 94 11.46 -8.39 20.43
CA ILE A 94 10.04 -8.12 20.73
C ILE A 94 9.85 -7.56 22.16
N ASP A 95 10.79 -7.91 23.03
CA ASP A 95 10.99 -7.45 24.40
C ASP A 95 11.23 -5.93 24.54
N ALA A 96 11.74 -5.24 23.53
CA ALA A 96 11.97 -3.79 23.56
C ALA A 96 10.67 -2.99 23.36
N GLU A 97 9.67 -3.54 22.66
CA GLU A 97 8.36 -2.91 22.47
C GLU A 97 7.53 -2.98 23.76
N GLU A 98 7.60 -4.12 24.46
CA GLU A 98 7.01 -4.33 25.79
C GLU A 98 7.64 -3.38 26.84
N GLN A 99 8.95 -3.15 26.80
CA GLN A 99 9.64 -2.21 27.69
C GLN A 99 9.27 -0.74 27.43
N VAL A 100 8.97 -0.37 26.19
CA VAL A 100 8.53 0.98 25.82
C VAL A 100 7.09 1.22 26.27
N GLU A 101 6.21 0.22 26.12
CA GLU A 101 4.82 0.29 26.56
C GLU A 101 4.71 0.37 28.10
N VAL A 102 5.53 -0.41 28.83
CA VAL A 102 5.62 -0.35 30.30
C VAL A 102 6.13 1.01 30.81
N LYS A 103 7.15 1.59 30.16
CA LYS A 103 7.67 2.92 30.54
C LYS A 103 6.69 4.05 30.24
N LEU A 104 5.91 3.96 29.16
CA LEU A 104 4.84 4.93 28.88
C LEU A 104 3.67 4.81 29.87
N ALA A 105 3.40 3.60 30.37
CA ALA A 105 2.38 3.38 31.39
C ALA A 105 2.79 3.90 32.78
N GLU A 106 4.08 3.82 33.15
CA GLU A 106 4.61 4.42 34.39
C GLU A 106 4.68 5.96 34.37
N GLN A 107 4.63 6.58 33.18
CA GLN A 107 4.68 8.05 33.02
C GLN A 107 3.30 8.73 33.00
N ARG A 108 2.22 7.99 33.19
CA ARG A 108 0.83 8.49 33.36
C ARG A 108 0.39 8.38 34.81
#